data_AF-A0A6A5Z9M7-F1
#
_entry.id   AF-A0A6A5Z9M7-F1
#
_cell.length_a   1.000
_cell.length_b   1.000
_cell.length_c   1.000
_cell.angle_alpha   90.00
_cell.angle_beta   90.00
_cell.angle_gamma   90.00
#
_symmetry.space_group_name_H-M   'P 1'
#
loop_
_entity.id
_entity.type
_entity.pdbx_description
1 polymer ?
#
loop_
_entity_poly.entity_id
_entity_poly.type
_entity_poly.pdbx_seq_one_letter_code
_entity_poly.pdbx_strand_id
1 'polypeptide(L)'
;MELLDLPPELFQHVMHQLVSVVGVRAAWRLRPVCRTFAAEIRQDVVANQPLHVFHHYRANVLFDKVAATVLFNRIVKPLDVDPTIPNKIKDTVEALLQHVSDNTASVRDQYTEALCGVVADKWNLYYHLKNHRSDIGHIPLVNSAVADIDQAAAAFALNNEELINAICARLDFEGFEKSYVFDCPLINLVKYGTRTSLVSQTIENVPGLDAPAARDTLSACVIAAIEKKDISLIKLLVQKYEGTTTTTVDKHTYNNWLLASIRADEVDIVKFVLTIKIKSSPRVVFDRFEAACEIGNKEVVACLLGKGRVDPNQLHYRNSPLRCAVLSCKAGVIQAVLDAGANPSGPIDASEKNDRIFYSPLCAAIQTGQLSLVQLLLDAGATLKAKNVEVNSPLLAAFNRHNRSIYNLIRKAKMESEGIEIPTFDNAKRKNVALIAQRELQNSSDAENGNEDTNRKLSKNADGVV
;
A
#
# COMPACT_ATOMS: atom_id res chain seq x y z
N MET A 1 31.81 -40.35 -1.94
CA MET A 1 31.76 -39.18 -2.82
C MET A 1 30.65 -38.32 -2.27
N GLU A 2 30.99 -37.18 -1.68
CA GLU A 2 29.97 -36.25 -1.20
C GLU A 2 29.27 -35.64 -2.43
N LEU A 3 28.03 -35.17 -2.25
CA LEU A 3 27.23 -34.67 -3.37
C LEU A 3 27.93 -33.52 -4.12
N LEU A 4 28.74 -32.71 -3.42
CA LEU A 4 29.50 -31.60 -3.99
C LEU A 4 30.79 -32.03 -4.71
N ASP A 5 31.20 -33.29 -4.57
CA ASP A 5 32.36 -33.86 -5.26
C ASP A 5 32.00 -34.40 -6.65
N LEU A 6 30.72 -34.36 -7.02
CA LEU A 6 30.25 -34.80 -8.33
C LEU A 6 30.74 -33.84 -9.43
N PRO A 7 31.05 -34.37 -10.63
CA PRO A 7 31.21 -33.56 -11.83
C PRO A 7 30.01 -32.60 -12.02
N PRO A 8 30.23 -31.37 -12.51
CA PRO A 8 29.17 -30.36 -12.63
C PRO A 8 27.92 -30.85 -13.38
N GLU A 9 28.09 -31.66 -14.42
CA GLU A 9 27.01 -32.19 -15.24
C GLU A 9 26.15 -33.20 -14.46
N LEU A 10 26.79 -34.07 -13.67
CA LEU A 10 26.08 -35.02 -12.81
C LEU A 10 25.38 -34.29 -11.65
N PHE A 11 26.03 -33.28 -11.08
CA PHE A 11 25.43 -32.46 -10.04
C PHE A 11 24.18 -31.73 -10.55
N GLN A 12 24.26 -31.11 -11.73
CA GLN A 12 23.12 -30.48 -12.42
C GLN A 12 21.98 -31.47 -12.67
N HIS A 13 22.30 -32.68 -13.14
CA HIS A 13 21.30 -33.72 -13.34
C HIS A 13 20.59 -34.09 -12.04
N VAL A 14 21.35 -34.26 -10.94
CA VAL A 14 20.76 -34.53 -9.62
C VAL A 14 19.89 -33.37 -9.14
N MET A 15 20.31 -32.12 -9.36
CA MET A 15 19.50 -30.95 -8.99
C MET A 15 18.20 -30.89 -9.81
N HIS A 16 18.26 -31.15 -11.11
CA HIS A 16 17.07 -31.20 -11.96
C HIS A 16 16.07 -32.28 -11.51
N GLN A 17 16.57 -33.49 -11.19
CA GLN A 17 15.76 -34.58 -10.64
C GLN A 17 15.14 -34.18 -9.30
N LEU A 18 15.92 -33.58 -8.40
CA LEU A 18 15.44 -33.09 -7.11
C LEU A 18 14.28 -32.10 -7.31
N VAL A 19 14.48 -31.05 -8.10
CA VAL A 19 13.46 -30.03 -8.37
C VAL A 19 12.20 -30.63 -8.96
N SER A 20 12.34 -31.59 -9.87
CA SER A 20 11.21 -32.28 -10.52
C SER A 20 10.42 -33.16 -9.55
N VAL A 21 11.10 -33.86 -8.63
CA VAL A 21 10.45 -34.76 -7.66
C VAL A 21 9.77 -33.99 -6.52
N VAL A 22 10.45 -33.02 -5.92
CA VAL A 22 9.89 -32.29 -4.77
C VAL A 22 9.03 -31.08 -5.18
N GLY A 23 9.12 -30.67 -6.44
CA GLY A 23 8.49 -29.49 -7.00
C GLY A 23 9.25 -28.19 -6.71
N VAL A 24 9.11 -27.22 -7.61
CA VAL A 24 9.87 -25.95 -7.61
C VAL A 24 9.86 -25.22 -6.28
N ARG A 25 8.72 -25.21 -5.57
CA ARG A 25 8.61 -24.50 -4.29
C ARG A 25 9.37 -25.17 -3.16
N ALA A 26 9.29 -26.50 -3.06
CA ALA A 26 9.98 -27.24 -2.01
C ALA A 26 11.49 -27.15 -2.27
N ALA A 27 11.92 -27.33 -3.51
CA ALA A 27 13.31 -27.15 -3.91
C ALA A 27 13.81 -25.73 -3.59
N TRP A 28 13.03 -24.69 -3.90
CA TRP A 28 13.40 -23.29 -3.63
C TRP A 28 13.69 -22.99 -2.15
N ARG A 29 13.10 -23.77 -1.23
CA ARG A 29 13.33 -23.68 0.22
C ARG A 29 14.60 -24.39 0.68
N LEU A 30 15.19 -25.25 -0.13
CA LEU A 30 16.45 -25.95 0.15
C LEU A 30 17.69 -25.11 -0.19
N ARG A 31 17.53 -23.95 -0.84
CA ARG A 31 18.66 -23.05 -1.16
C ARG A 31 19.55 -22.67 0.04
N PRO A 32 19.08 -22.56 1.30
CA PRO A 32 19.96 -22.28 2.44
C PRO A 32 20.97 -23.39 2.79
N VAL A 33 20.92 -24.57 2.13
CA VAL A 33 21.86 -25.68 2.39
C VAL A 33 23.31 -25.27 2.11
N CYS A 34 23.60 -24.77 0.90
CA CYS A 34 24.90 -24.16 0.58
C CYS A 34 24.79 -23.30 -0.68
N ARG A 35 25.84 -22.50 -0.98
CA ARG A 35 25.84 -21.56 -2.12
C ARG A 35 25.70 -22.25 -3.47
N THR A 36 26.43 -23.35 -3.69
CA THR A 36 26.38 -24.13 -4.94
C THR A 36 24.98 -24.71 -5.16
N PHE A 37 24.41 -25.32 -4.13
CA PHE A 37 23.04 -25.84 -4.14
C PHE A 37 22.01 -24.74 -4.45
N ALA A 38 22.19 -23.56 -3.84
CA ALA A 38 21.34 -22.41 -4.08
C ALA A 38 21.41 -21.90 -5.53
N ALA A 39 22.61 -21.91 -6.13
CA ALA A 39 22.83 -21.48 -7.51
C ALA A 39 22.18 -22.44 -8.49
N GLU A 40 22.44 -23.75 -8.35
CA GLU A 40 21.88 -24.75 -9.26
C GLU A 40 20.36 -24.87 -9.16
N ILE A 41 19.78 -24.81 -7.95
CA ILE A 41 18.31 -24.80 -7.81
C ILE A 41 17.72 -23.56 -8.48
N ARG A 42 18.35 -22.39 -8.33
CA ARG A 42 17.88 -21.18 -9.01
C ARG A 42 17.94 -21.38 -10.52
N GLN A 43 19.08 -21.83 -11.03
CA GLN A 43 19.31 -22.02 -12.45
C GLN A 43 18.32 -23.03 -13.05
N ASP A 44 18.13 -24.18 -12.40
CA ASP A 44 17.20 -25.18 -12.88
C ASP A 44 15.76 -24.66 -12.92
N VAL A 45 15.31 -24.01 -11.84
CA VAL A 45 13.95 -23.46 -11.75
C VAL A 45 13.70 -22.38 -12.80
N VAL A 46 14.65 -21.51 -13.11
CA VAL A 46 14.43 -20.44 -14.10
C VAL A 46 14.68 -20.90 -15.54
N ALA A 47 15.65 -21.78 -15.79
CA ALA A 47 16.10 -22.12 -17.14
C ALA A 47 15.51 -23.44 -17.68
N ASN A 48 15.22 -24.42 -16.81
CA ASN A 48 14.89 -25.78 -17.24
C ASN A 48 13.47 -26.23 -16.88
N GLN A 49 12.88 -25.68 -15.82
CA GLN A 49 11.55 -26.09 -15.38
C GLN A 49 10.45 -25.53 -16.30
N PRO A 50 9.52 -26.38 -16.77
CA PRO A 50 8.44 -25.93 -17.66
C PRO A 50 7.44 -25.05 -16.91
N LEU A 51 6.77 -24.13 -17.60
CA LEU A 51 5.88 -23.12 -17.03
C LEU A 51 4.73 -23.74 -16.21
N HIS A 52 4.18 -24.88 -16.63
CA HIS A 52 3.05 -25.50 -15.93
C HIS A 52 3.34 -25.87 -14.46
N VAL A 53 4.61 -26.04 -14.06
CA VAL A 53 4.97 -26.31 -12.65
C VAL A 53 4.69 -25.12 -11.73
N PHE A 54 4.53 -23.91 -12.27
CA PHE A 54 4.20 -22.70 -11.52
C PHE A 54 2.69 -22.47 -11.34
N HIS A 55 1.83 -23.37 -11.85
CA HIS A 55 0.37 -23.21 -11.84
C HIS A 55 -0.26 -23.09 -10.44
N HIS A 56 0.31 -23.79 -9.46
CA HIS A 56 -0.24 -23.78 -8.11
C HIS A 56 -0.08 -22.38 -7.49
N TYR A 57 -1.11 -21.82 -6.83
CA TYR A 57 -1.11 -20.45 -6.28
C TYR A 57 0.19 -20.05 -5.56
N ARG A 58 0.71 -20.94 -4.71
CA ARG A 58 1.95 -20.69 -3.95
C ARG A 58 3.24 -20.76 -4.78
N ALA A 59 3.22 -21.40 -5.94
CA ALA A 59 4.30 -21.39 -6.93
C ALA A 59 4.19 -20.18 -7.88
N ASN A 60 2.98 -19.65 -8.09
CA ASN A 60 2.76 -18.40 -8.81
C ASN A 60 3.42 -17.20 -8.08
N VAL A 61 3.33 -17.12 -6.75
CA VAL A 61 4.09 -16.13 -5.94
C VAL A 61 5.61 -16.27 -6.09
N LEU A 62 6.12 -17.48 -6.33
CA LEU A 62 7.53 -17.68 -6.64
C LEU A 62 7.83 -17.17 -8.06
N PHE A 63 6.98 -17.50 -9.02
CA PHE A 63 7.11 -17.07 -10.41
C PHE A 63 7.21 -15.55 -10.51
N ASP A 64 6.35 -14.79 -9.83
CA ASP A 64 6.40 -13.32 -9.84
C ASP A 64 7.77 -12.75 -9.43
N LYS A 65 8.51 -13.45 -8.55
CA LYS A 65 9.84 -13.03 -8.09
C LYS A 65 10.97 -13.36 -9.07
N VAL A 66 10.73 -14.24 -10.03
CA VAL A 66 11.74 -14.72 -10.99
C VAL A 66 11.27 -14.56 -12.44
N ALA A 67 10.15 -13.88 -12.66
CA ALA A 67 9.45 -13.78 -13.93
C ALA A 67 10.36 -13.22 -15.04
N ALA A 68 11.10 -12.15 -14.75
CA ALA A 68 12.05 -11.55 -15.69
C ALA A 68 13.15 -12.54 -16.11
N THR A 69 13.76 -13.24 -15.15
CA THR A 69 14.81 -14.24 -15.43
C THR A 69 14.27 -15.45 -16.17
N VAL A 70 13.07 -15.93 -15.82
CA VAL A 70 12.39 -16.99 -16.57
C VAL A 70 12.19 -16.53 -18.01
N LEU A 71 11.61 -15.34 -18.23
CA LEU A 71 11.35 -14.81 -19.57
C LEU A 71 12.64 -14.70 -20.40
N PHE A 72 13.71 -14.16 -19.82
CA PHE A 72 15.02 -14.09 -20.48
C PHE A 72 15.51 -15.46 -20.93
N ASN A 73 15.45 -16.48 -20.06
CA ASN A 73 15.83 -17.84 -20.41
C ASN A 73 14.90 -18.44 -21.49
N ARG A 74 13.62 -18.06 -21.51
CA ARG A 74 12.63 -18.54 -22.50
C ARG A 74 12.82 -17.92 -23.88
N ILE A 75 13.45 -16.75 -23.99
CA ILE A 75 13.86 -16.19 -25.30
C ILE A 75 14.91 -17.07 -25.97
N VAL A 76 15.84 -17.63 -25.19
CA VAL A 76 16.88 -18.53 -25.70
C VAL A 76 16.36 -19.97 -25.85
N LYS A 77 15.61 -20.45 -24.86
CA LYS A 77 15.08 -21.82 -24.77
C LYS A 77 13.58 -21.78 -24.40
N PRO A 78 12.66 -21.74 -25.38
CA PRO A 78 11.23 -21.49 -25.13
C PRO A 78 10.50 -22.51 -24.25
N LEU A 79 10.91 -23.78 -24.25
CA LEU A 79 10.20 -24.87 -23.55
C LEU A 79 8.70 -24.91 -23.93
N ASP A 80 7.80 -24.77 -22.94
CA ASP A 80 6.33 -24.79 -23.07
C ASP A 80 5.69 -23.39 -23.02
N VAL A 81 6.47 -22.33 -23.22
CA VAL A 81 6.01 -20.94 -23.21
C VAL A 81 5.54 -20.50 -24.60
N ASP A 82 4.45 -19.74 -24.63
CA ASP A 82 4.00 -19.07 -25.86
C ASP A 82 5.08 -18.11 -26.40
N PRO A 83 5.49 -18.23 -27.69
CA PRO A 83 6.64 -17.51 -28.22
C PRO A 83 6.33 -16.03 -28.53
N THR A 84 5.08 -15.58 -28.43
CA THR A 84 4.67 -14.25 -28.88
C THR A 84 5.43 -13.13 -28.15
N ILE A 85 5.44 -13.14 -26.81
CA ILE A 85 6.16 -12.13 -26.02
C ILE A 85 7.69 -12.28 -26.17
N PRO A 86 8.29 -13.48 -26.04
CA PRO A 86 9.71 -13.68 -26.29
C PRO A 86 10.19 -13.16 -27.65
N ASN A 87 9.47 -13.47 -28.73
CA ASN A 87 9.81 -13.01 -30.08
C ASN A 87 9.68 -11.49 -30.17
N LYS A 88 8.61 -10.90 -29.62
CA LYS A 88 8.43 -9.45 -29.66
C LYS A 88 9.55 -8.71 -28.93
N ILE A 89 10.04 -9.23 -27.80
CA ILE A 89 11.21 -8.67 -27.11
C ILE A 89 12.44 -8.78 -28.00
N LYS A 90 12.72 -9.98 -28.52
CA LYS A 90 13.87 -10.23 -29.40
C LYS A 90 13.88 -9.32 -30.62
N ASP A 91 12.77 -9.24 -31.34
CA ASP A 91 12.64 -8.42 -32.55
C ASP A 91 12.81 -6.93 -32.23
N THR A 92 12.29 -6.47 -31.08
CA THR A 92 12.47 -5.08 -30.62
C THR A 92 13.94 -4.81 -30.28
N VAL A 93 14.63 -5.71 -29.58
CA VAL A 93 16.07 -5.56 -29.28
C VAL A 93 16.89 -5.47 -30.56
N GLU A 94 16.64 -6.35 -31.55
CA GLU A 94 17.35 -6.29 -32.82
C GLU A 94 17.07 -4.99 -33.59
N ALA A 95 15.84 -4.46 -33.54
CA ALA A 95 15.52 -3.16 -34.11
C ALA A 95 16.28 -2.01 -33.41
N LEU A 96 16.34 -2.02 -32.07
CA LEU A 96 17.09 -1.02 -31.30
C LEU A 96 18.60 -1.06 -31.57
N LEU A 97 19.17 -2.25 -31.72
CA LEU A 97 20.60 -2.43 -32.00
C LEU A 97 21.05 -1.85 -33.35
N GLN A 98 20.11 -1.58 -34.28
CA GLN A 98 20.39 -0.88 -35.54
C GLN A 98 20.64 0.63 -35.33
N HIS A 99 20.30 1.16 -34.15
CA HIS A 99 20.39 2.60 -33.82
C HIS A 99 21.57 2.94 -32.90
N VAL A 100 22.38 1.98 -32.49
CA VAL A 100 23.55 2.20 -31.64
C VAL A 100 24.83 1.76 -32.33
N SER A 101 25.92 2.44 -32.01
CA SER A 101 27.25 2.12 -32.51
C SER A 101 27.83 0.81 -31.95
N ASP A 102 27.48 0.45 -30.71
CA ASP A 102 27.89 -0.80 -30.05
C ASP A 102 26.79 -1.87 -30.14
N ASN A 103 26.99 -2.84 -31.05
CA ASN A 103 26.11 -4.00 -31.23
C ASN A 103 26.86 -5.31 -30.89
N THR A 104 27.40 -5.37 -29.67
CA THR A 104 28.00 -6.60 -29.13
C THR A 104 26.94 -7.55 -28.59
N ALA A 105 27.30 -8.84 -28.47
CA ALA A 105 26.45 -9.84 -27.81
C ALA A 105 26.11 -9.45 -26.36
N SER A 106 27.06 -8.81 -25.66
CA SER A 106 26.85 -8.32 -24.29
C SER A 106 25.77 -7.23 -24.21
N VAL A 107 25.75 -6.27 -25.15
CA VAL A 107 24.72 -5.21 -25.17
C VAL A 107 23.35 -5.80 -25.49
N ARG A 108 23.28 -6.76 -26.43
CA ARG A 108 22.03 -7.50 -26.72
C ARG A 108 21.48 -8.20 -25.49
N ASP A 109 22.32 -8.91 -24.74
CA ASP A 109 21.90 -9.61 -23.52
C ASP A 109 21.42 -8.62 -22.45
N GLN A 110 22.15 -7.51 -22.26
CA GLN A 110 21.77 -6.45 -21.34
C GLN A 110 20.40 -5.85 -21.69
N TYR A 111 20.16 -5.54 -22.96
CA TYR A 111 18.88 -4.98 -23.42
C TYR A 111 17.75 -6.00 -23.25
N THR A 112 18.02 -7.26 -23.61
CA THR A 112 17.04 -8.34 -23.47
C THR A 112 16.67 -8.56 -22.01
N GLU A 113 17.65 -8.59 -21.09
CA GLU A 113 17.41 -8.75 -19.66
C GLU A 113 16.60 -7.57 -19.09
N ALA A 114 16.99 -6.34 -19.42
CA ALA A 114 16.28 -5.14 -18.96
C ALA A 114 14.81 -5.13 -19.45
N LEU A 115 14.56 -5.40 -20.73
CA LEU A 115 13.20 -5.44 -21.28
C LEU A 115 12.38 -6.62 -20.74
N CYS A 116 13.00 -7.75 -20.41
CA CYS A 116 12.32 -8.82 -19.66
C CYS A 116 11.84 -8.32 -18.30
N GLY A 117 12.64 -7.51 -17.61
CA GLY A 117 12.25 -6.84 -16.36
C GLY A 117 11.02 -5.94 -16.54
N VAL A 118 11.03 -5.10 -17.57
CA VAL A 118 9.90 -4.20 -17.90
C VAL A 118 8.60 -4.97 -18.08
N VAL A 119 8.63 -6.07 -18.84
CA VAL A 119 7.46 -6.89 -19.12
C VAL A 119 6.98 -7.63 -17.87
N ALA A 120 7.92 -8.19 -17.08
CA ALA A 120 7.60 -8.90 -15.85
C ALA A 120 6.94 -7.99 -14.79
N ASP A 121 7.33 -6.72 -14.74
CA ASP A 121 6.81 -5.74 -13.79
C ASP A 121 5.34 -5.34 -14.03
N LYS A 122 4.86 -5.44 -15.28
CA LYS A 122 3.54 -4.94 -15.67
C LYS A 122 2.46 -6.03 -15.71
N TRP A 123 2.85 -7.26 -16.01
CA TRP A 123 1.91 -8.31 -16.41
C TRP A 123 1.82 -9.36 -15.30
N ASN A 124 0.64 -9.98 -15.14
CA ASN A 124 0.62 -11.33 -14.58
C ASN A 124 1.17 -12.29 -15.63
N LEU A 125 2.49 -12.23 -15.82
CA LEU A 125 3.20 -12.80 -16.95
C LEU A 125 2.96 -14.31 -17.07
N TYR A 126 2.71 -14.98 -15.95
CA TYR A 126 2.37 -16.40 -15.93
C TYR A 126 1.22 -16.76 -16.90
N TYR A 127 0.12 -16.00 -16.88
CA TYR A 127 -1.04 -16.32 -17.71
C TYR A 127 -0.80 -16.03 -19.20
N HIS A 128 -0.03 -14.98 -19.49
CA HIS A 128 0.28 -14.59 -20.87
C HIS A 128 1.31 -15.52 -21.51
N LEU A 129 2.21 -16.13 -20.73
CA LEU A 129 3.14 -17.14 -21.24
C LEU A 129 2.50 -18.53 -21.36
N LYS A 130 1.40 -18.80 -20.65
CA LYS A 130 0.72 -20.12 -20.64
C LYS A 130 -0.27 -20.33 -21.77
N ASN A 131 -1.01 -19.28 -22.16
CA ASN A 131 -2.15 -19.44 -23.05
C ASN A 131 -1.80 -19.11 -24.50
N HIS A 132 -1.90 -20.12 -25.38
CA HIS A 132 -1.79 -19.98 -26.85
C HIS A 132 -2.97 -19.26 -27.51
N ARG A 133 -3.96 -18.79 -26.74
CA ARG A 133 -5.19 -18.21 -27.29
C ARG A 133 -5.16 -16.70 -27.16
N SER A 134 -5.42 -16.08 -28.31
CA SER A 134 -5.87 -14.70 -28.57
C SER A 134 -6.95 -14.12 -27.63
N ASP A 135 -7.41 -14.89 -26.65
CA ASP A 135 -8.65 -14.66 -25.91
C ASP A 135 -8.38 -14.15 -24.47
N ILE A 136 -7.13 -14.15 -23.99
CA ILE A 136 -6.77 -13.28 -22.85
C ILE A 136 -6.61 -11.86 -23.41
N GLY A 137 -7.74 -11.19 -23.61
CA GLY A 137 -7.85 -9.74 -23.81
C GLY A 137 -6.91 -9.16 -24.86
N HIS A 138 -7.29 -9.25 -26.15
CA HIS A 138 -6.89 -8.33 -27.23
C HIS A 138 -5.51 -7.67 -27.11
N ILE A 139 -4.43 -8.44 -26.94
CA ILE A 139 -3.11 -7.88 -27.19
C ILE A 139 -2.85 -8.09 -28.67
N PRO A 140 -2.84 -7.04 -29.50
CA PRO A 140 -2.62 -7.15 -30.95
C PRO A 140 -1.13 -7.42 -31.22
N LEU A 141 -0.59 -8.50 -30.65
CA LEU A 141 0.80 -8.94 -30.82
C LEU A 141 0.98 -9.79 -32.09
N VAL A 142 -0.11 -10.09 -32.80
CA VAL A 142 -0.09 -11.04 -33.91
C VAL A 142 0.52 -10.37 -35.15
N ASN A 143 1.75 -10.79 -35.49
CA ASN A 143 2.40 -10.65 -36.80
C ASN A 143 2.58 -9.23 -37.40
N SER A 144 2.45 -8.16 -36.61
CA SER A 144 2.84 -6.82 -37.08
C SER A 144 4.33 -6.57 -36.84
N ALA A 145 4.98 -5.89 -37.79
CA ALA A 145 6.34 -5.38 -37.62
C ALA A 145 6.50 -4.64 -36.28
N VAL A 146 7.72 -4.55 -35.74
CA VAL A 146 7.97 -3.81 -34.49
C VAL A 146 7.45 -2.39 -34.67
N ALA A 147 6.38 -2.05 -33.94
CA ALA A 147 5.73 -0.76 -34.07
C ALA A 147 6.66 0.33 -33.53
N ASP A 148 6.51 1.52 -34.06
CA ASP A 148 7.34 2.65 -33.66
C ASP A 148 7.23 2.93 -32.15
N ILE A 149 6.02 2.82 -31.60
CA ILE A 149 5.78 2.94 -30.16
C ILE A 149 6.44 1.84 -29.31
N ASP A 150 6.63 0.62 -29.86
CA ASP A 150 7.33 -0.45 -29.15
C ASP A 150 8.82 -0.13 -29.03
N GLN A 151 9.44 0.39 -30.10
CA GLN A 151 10.83 0.83 -30.10
C GLN A 151 11.01 2.01 -29.13
N ALA A 152 10.13 3.02 -29.19
CA ALA A 152 10.17 4.16 -28.29
C ALA A 152 10.04 3.72 -26.82
N ALA A 153 9.03 2.92 -26.48
CA ALA A 153 8.82 2.46 -25.11
C ALA A 153 9.98 1.63 -24.56
N ALA A 154 10.57 0.77 -25.40
CA ALA A 154 11.73 -0.02 -25.05
C ALA A 154 12.99 0.85 -24.86
N ALA A 155 13.27 1.78 -25.77
CA ALA A 155 14.42 2.69 -25.66
C ALA A 155 14.37 3.55 -24.39
N PHE A 156 13.19 4.05 -24.03
CA PHE A 156 13.00 4.83 -22.80
C PHE A 156 13.21 3.97 -21.55
N ALA A 157 12.76 2.71 -21.57
CA ALA A 157 12.98 1.78 -20.47
C ALA A 157 14.47 1.41 -20.28
N LEU A 158 15.22 1.33 -21.37
CA LEU A 158 16.67 1.12 -21.34
C LEU A 158 17.44 2.36 -20.83
N ASN A 159 16.77 3.51 -20.70
CA ASN A 159 17.36 4.77 -20.22
C ASN A 159 18.61 5.19 -21.03
N ASN A 160 18.64 4.85 -22.32
CA ASN A 160 19.72 5.17 -23.23
C ASN A 160 19.36 6.43 -24.05
N GLU A 161 20.05 7.53 -23.77
CA GLU A 161 19.80 8.84 -24.40
C GLU A 161 20.10 8.86 -25.90
N GLU A 162 21.12 8.14 -26.36
CA GLU A 162 21.42 8.00 -27.79
C GLU A 162 20.24 7.33 -28.51
N LEU A 163 19.75 6.22 -27.93
CA LEU A 163 18.58 5.52 -28.47
C LEU A 163 17.32 6.38 -28.45
N ILE A 164 17.02 7.04 -27.32
CA ILE A 164 15.86 7.92 -27.18
C ILE A 164 15.90 9.02 -28.23
N ASN A 165 17.04 9.69 -28.39
CA ASN A 165 17.19 10.78 -29.36
C ASN A 165 17.08 10.26 -30.81
N ALA A 166 17.72 9.13 -31.13
CA ALA A 166 17.66 8.52 -32.46
C ALA A 166 16.24 8.11 -32.85
N ILE A 167 15.48 7.56 -31.89
CA ILE A 167 14.11 7.12 -32.10
C ILE A 167 13.14 8.31 -32.17
N CYS A 168 13.21 9.24 -31.23
CA CYS A 168 12.35 10.43 -31.24
C CYS A 168 12.55 11.31 -32.47
N ALA A 169 13.74 11.31 -33.07
CA ALA A 169 13.99 12.04 -34.32
C ALA A 169 13.34 11.38 -35.56
N ARG A 170 13.05 10.08 -35.51
CA ARG A 170 12.55 9.28 -36.66
C ARG A 170 11.07 8.98 -36.58
N LEU A 171 10.55 8.78 -35.37
CA LEU A 171 9.22 8.22 -35.13
C LEU A 171 8.19 9.32 -34.91
N ASP A 172 7.07 9.21 -35.62
CA ASP A 172 5.91 10.07 -35.44
C ASP A 172 5.00 9.43 -34.37
N PHE A 173 5.13 9.90 -33.14
CA PHE A 173 4.31 9.46 -32.01
C PHE A 173 4.12 10.59 -31.00
N GLU A 174 3.01 10.54 -30.27
CA GLU A 174 2.80 11.39 -29.11
C GLU A 174 3.43 10.73 -27.88
N GLY A 175 4.15 11.50 -27.05
CA GLY A 175 4.92 10.95 -25.93
C GLY A 175 4.12 10.21 -24.85
N PHE A 176 2.80 10.24 -24.92
CA PHE A 176 1.86 9.56 -24.02
C PHE A 176 1.21 8.30 -24.59
N GLU A 177 1.51 7.94 -25.84
CA GLU A 177 1.09 6.66 -26.42
C GLU A 177 1.65 5.47 -25.62
N LYS A 178 0.98 4.32 -25.71
CA LYS A 178 1.31 3.13 -24.92
C LYS A 178 1.63 1.95 -25.82
N SER A 179 2.83 1.39 -25.65
CA SER A 179 3.13 0.06 -26.17
C SER A 179 2.30 -0.97 -25.40
N TYR A 180 1.68 -1.89 -26.12
CA TYR A 180 0.99 -3.01 -25.49
C TYR A 180 1.96 -3.82 -24.62
N VAL A 181 3.16 -4.12 -25.13
CA VAL A 181 4.20 -4.89 -24.43
C VAL A 181 4.90 -4.08 -23.37
N PHE A 182 5.48 -2.95 -23.76
CA PHE A 182 6.43 -2.21 -22.94
C PHE A 182 5.81 -1.04 -22.17
N ASP A 183 4.51 -0.73 -22.34
CA ASP A 183 3.82 0.42 -21.73
C ASP A 183 4.21 1.79 -22.31
N CYS A 184 3.83 2.87 -21.61
CA CYS A 184 4.14 4.23 -21.99
C CYS A 184 5.64 4.53 -21.89
N PRO A 185 6.27 5.11 -22.94
CA PRO A 185 7.68 5.49 -22.93
C PRO A 185 8.04 6.40 -21.74
N LEU A 186 7.26 7.46 -21.50
CA LEU A 186 7.60 8.42 -20.44
C LEU A 186 7.53 7.80 -19.03
N ILE A 187 6.55 6.92 -18.77
CA ILE A 187 6.44 6.22 -17.49
C ILE A 187 7.66 5.32 -17.29
N ASN A 188 8.09 4.60 -18.32
CA ASN A 188 9.29 3.76 -18.27
C ASN A 188 10.55 4.58 -17.97
N LEU A 189 10.71 5.72 -18.63
CA LEU A 189 11.85 6.61 -18.39
C LEU A 189 11.90 7.06 -16.93
N VAL A 190 10.76 7.42 -16.34
CA VAL A 190 10.69 7.79 -14.92
C VAL A 190 10.96 6.60 -14.03
N LYS A 191 10.36 5.44 -14.30
CA LYS A 191 10.44 4.24 -13.48
C LYS A 191 11.85 3.64 -13.45
N TYR A 192 12.46 3.46 -14.62
CA TYR A 192 13.76 2.78 -14.76
C TYR A 192 14.94 3.75 -14.89
N GLY A 193 14.71 5.01 -15.30
CA GLY A 193 15.77 5.99 -15.50
C GLY A 193 16.28 6.64 -14.22
N THR A 194 17.54 7.07 -14.20
CA THR A 194 18.17 7.68 -13.02
C THR A 194 18.41 9.19 -13.15
N ARG A 195 18.19 9.75 -14.35
CA ARG A 195 18.57 11.13 -14.68
C ARG A 195 17.34 12.03 -14.81
N THR A 196 17.12 12.89 -13.81
CA THR A 196 16.06 13.92 -13.84
C THR A 196 16.17 14.85 -15.06
N SER A 197 17.40 15.16 -15.50
CA SER A 197 17.65 16.00 -16.67
C SER A 197 17.09 15.39 -17.96
N LEU A 198 17.26 14.07 -18.13
CA LEU A 198 16.76 13.35 -19.30
C LEU A 198 15.24 13.39 -19.34
N VAL A 199 14.56 13.19 -18.20
CA VAL A 199 13.09 13.33 -18.13
C VAL A 199 12.64 14.74 -18.54
N SER A 200 13.31 15.79 -18.06
CA SER A 200 12.95 17.17 -18.43
C SER A 200 13.12 17.43 -19.93
N GLN A 201 14.26 17.03 -20.49
CA GLN A 201 14.56 17.16 -21.92
C GLN A 201 13.56 16.39 -22.77
N THR A 202 13.21 15.17 -22.37
CA THR A 202 12.20 14.36 -23.06
C THR A 202 10.83 15.03 -23.04
N ILE A 203 10.39 15.59 -21.91
CA ILE A 203 9.11 16.31 -21.83
C ILE A 203 9.10 17.56 -22.72
N GLU A 204 10.25 18.21 -22.89
CA GLU A 204 10.39 19.42 -23.72
C GLU A 204 10.50 19.12 -25.21
N ASN A 205 11.09 17.98 -25.58
CA ASN A 205 11.44 17.66 -26.96
C ASN A 205 10.47 16.68 -27.63
N VAL A 206 9.69 15.91 -26.87
CA VAL A 206 8.73 14.94 -27.42
C VAL A 206 7.34 15.58 -27.54
N PRO A 207 6.74 15.60 -28.76
CA PRO A 207 5.43 16.20 -28.99
C PRO A 207 4.33 15.66 -28.07
N GLY A 208 3.43 16.56 -27.67
CA GLY A 208 2.20 16.23 -26.95
C GLY A 208 2.34 16.10 -25.43
N LEU A 209 3.56 16.08 -24.87
CA LEU A 209 3.78 15.94 -23.42
C LEU A 209 3.46 17.20 -22.60
N ASP A 210 3.32 18.35 -23.25
CA ASP A 210 2.85 19.61 -22.68
C ASP A 210 1.33 19.83 -22.90
N ALA A 211 0.69 18.95 -23.67
CA ALA A 211 -0.72 19.07 -24.00
C ALA A 211 -1.62 18.52 -22.87
N PRO A 212 -2.87 18.99 -22.77
CA PRO A 212 -3.85 18.45 -21.81
C PRO A 212 -4.06 16.93 -21.91
N ALA A 213 -3.82 16.32 -23.09
CA ALA A 213 -3.94 14.89 -23.31
C ALA A 213 -2.88 14.06 -22.53
N ALA A 214 -1.71 14.63 -22.24
CA ALA A 214 -0.65 13.96 -21.48
C ALA A 214 -0.90 13.90 -19.96
N ARG A 215 -1.98 14.50 -19.47
CA ARG A 215 -2.25 14.66 -18.03
C ARG A 215 -2.24 13.35 -17.25
N ASP A 216 -2.91 12.32 -17.77
CA ASP A 216 -2.98 11.02 -17.11
C ASP A 216 -1.61 10.34 -17.07
N THR A 217 -0.84 10.48 -18.15
CA THR A 217 0.54 9.97 -18.25
C THR A 217 1.47 10.70 -17.28
N LEU A 218 1.40 12.03 -17.20
CA LEU A 218 2.17 12.82 -16.23
C LEU A 218 1.78 12.49 -14.79
N SER A 219 0.49 12.26 -14.52
CA SER A 219 0.02 11.80 -13.22
C SER A 219 0.60 10.44 -12.83
N ALA A 220 0.63 9.50 -13.77
CA ALA A 220 1.28 8.20 -13.56
C ALA A 220 2.80 8.33 -13.37
N CYS A 221 3.45 9.28 -14.06
CA CYS A 221 4.86 9.60 -13.85
C CYS A 221 5.11 10.16 -12.44
N VAL A 222 4.23 11.04 -11.91
CA VAL A 222 4.33 11.53 -10.53
C VAL A 222 4.26 10.36 -9.54
N ILE A 223 3.37 9.39 -9.76
CA ILE A 223 3.28 8.17 -8.93
C ILE A 223 4.57 7.36 -9.00
N ALA A 224 5.10 7.10 -10.20
CA ALA A 224 6.35 6.37 -10.37
C ALA A 224 7.54 7.09 -9.69
N ALA A 225 7.60 8.42 -9.75
CA ALA A 225 8.63 9.20 -9.05
C ALA A 225 8.47 9.15 -7.51
N ILE A 226 7.23 9.12 -7.01
CA ILE A 226 6.93 8.91 -5.57
C ILE A 226 7.44 7.54 -5.11
N GLU A 227 7.18 6.48 -5.87
CA GLU A 227 7.64 5.12 -5.55
C GLU A 227 9.16 5.01 -5.51
N LYS A 228 9.85 5.79 -6.36
CA LYS A 228 11.31 5.95 -6.36
C LYS A 228 11.85 6.86 -5.26
N LYS A 229 10.98 7.54 -4.53
CA LYS A 229 11.32 8.49 -3.47
C LYS A 229 12.18 9.67 -3.94
N ASP A 230 12.07 10.05 -5.22
CA ASP A 230 12.83 11.15 -5.80
C ASP A 230 12.04 12.47 -5.73
N ILE A 231 12.21 13.21 -4.63
CA ILE A 231 11.47 14.47 -4.41
C ILE A 231 11.75 15.55 -5.46
N SER A 232 12.94 15.56 -6.05
CA SER A 232 13.31 16.52 -7.09
C SER A 232 12.54 16.23 -8.38
N LEU A 233 12.47 14.96 -8.77
CA LEU A 233 11.70 14.52 -9.92
C LEU A 233 10.19 14.68 -9.70
N ILE A 234 9.68 14.41 -8.50
CA ILE A 234 8.26 14.64 -8.13
C ILE A 234 7.89 16.11 -8.33
N LYS A 235 8.72 17.05 -7.85
CA LYS A 235 8.50 18.48 -8.01
C LYS A 235 8.47 18.91 -9.49
N LEU A 236 9.43 18.43 -10.27
CA LEU A 236 9.49 18.68 -11.71
C LEU A 236 8.22 18.18 -12.43
N LEU A 237 7.82 16.94 -12.16
CA LEU A 237 6.66 16.32 -12.81
C LEU A 237 5.33 16.98 -12.41
N VAL A 238 5.18 17.39 -11.14
CA VAL A 238 4.01 18.17 -10.71
C VAL A 238 3.97 19.53 -11.41
N GLN A 239 5.12 20.21 -11.55
CA GLN A 239 5.19 21.47 -12.30
C GLN A 239 4.78 21.28 -13.77
N LYS A 240 5.29 20.22 -14.42
CA LYS A 240 4.92 19.91 -15.82
C LYS A 240 3.44 19.54 -15.92
N TYR A 241 2.89 18.75 -14.99
CA TYR A 241 1.46 18.45 -14.90
C TYR A 241 0.61 19.71 -14.79
N GLU A 242 0.95 20.62 -13.88
CA GLU A 242 0.23 21.89 -13.70
C GLU A 242 0.29 22.76 -14.97
N GLY A 243 1.36 22.69 -15.75
CA GLY A 243 1.46 23.35 -17.06
C GLY A 243 0.46 22.85 -18.11
N THR A 244 0.01 21.58 -18.02
CA THR A 244 -0.97 20.98 -18.97
C THR A 244 -2.42 21.36 -18.66
N THR A 245 -2.67 22.14 -17.61
CA THR A 245 -4.03 22.45 -17.14
C THR A 245 -4.19 23.92 -16.76
N THR A 246 -5.34 24.49 -17.10
CA THR A 246 -5.73 25.83 -16.64
C THR A 246 -6.37 25.80 -15.25
N THR A 247 -6.66 24.60 -14.73
CA THR A 247 -7.28 24.39 -13.42
C THR A 247 -6.31 23.70 -12.46
N THR A 248 -6.50 23.93 -11.16
CA THR A 248 -5.78 23.20 -10.10
C THR A 248 -5.99 21.70 -10.21
N VAL A 249 -5.05 20.91 -9.67
CA VAL A 249 -5.14 19.45 -9.61
C VAL A 249 -6.50 18.99 -9.06
N ASP A 250 -7.14 18.05 -9.76
CA ASP A 250 -8.43 17.51 -9.35
C ASP A 250 -8.28 16.59 -8.12
N LYS A 251 -9.41 16.37 -7.43
CA LYS A 251 -9.41 15.61 -6.17
C LYS A 251 -9.05 14.13 -6.37
N HIS A 252 -9.34 13.53 -7.53
CA HIS A 252 -9.04 12.12 -7.77
C HIS A 252 -7.53 11.92 -7.93
N THR A 253 -6.91 12.67 -8.85
CA THR A 253 -5.46 12.68 -9.09
C THR A 253 -4.68 12.97 -7.81
N TYR A 254 -5.08 14.02 -7.09
CA TYR A 254 -4.48 14.39 -5.81
C TYR A 254 -4.50 13.24 -4.79
N ASN A 255 -5.64 12.56 -4.65
CA ASN A 255 -5.76 11.46 -3.67
C ASN A 255 -4.95 10.23 -4.06
N ASN A 256 -4.72 9.99 -5.35
CA ASN A 256 -3.85 8.92 -5.82
C ASN A 256 -2.38 9.25 -5.49
N TRP A 257 -1.94 10.49 -5.73
CA TRP A 257 -0.60 10.94 -5.33
C TRP A 257 -0.41 10.91 -3.82
N LEU A 258 -1.43 11.32 -3.05
CA LEU A 258 -1.37 11.26 -1.59
C LEU A 258 -1.25 9.81 -1.09
N LEU A 259 -2.05 8.89 -1.63
CA LEU A 259 -1.95 7.47 -1.27
C LEU A 259 -0.58 6.88 -1.63
N ALA A 260 -0.04 7.19 -2.82
CA ALA A 260 1.30 6.78 -3.21
C ALA A 260 2.36 7.32 -2.23
N SER A 261 2.27 8.60 -1.85
CA SER A 261 3.22 9.23 -0.92
C SER A 261 3.18 8.61 0.48
N ILE A 262 1.97 8.25 0.93
CA ILE A 262 1.76 7.55 2.20
C ILE A 262 2.41 6.17 2.15
N ARG A 263 2.21 5.41 1.06
CA ARG A 263 2.82 4.08 0.85
C ARG A 263 4.35 4.12 0.70
N ALA A 264 4.89 5.19 0.13
CA ALA A 264 6.33 5.40 0.07
C ALA A 264 6.95 5.61 1.46
N ASP A 265 6.14 6.01 2.44
CA ASP A 265 6.52 6.22 3.84
C ASP A 265 7.63 7.27 4.03
N GLU A 266 7.61 8.30 3.18
CA GLU A 266 8.57 9.41 3.21
C GLU A 266 7.88 10.71 3.62
N VAL A 267 8.19 11.20 4.82
CA VAL A 267 7.52 12.36 5.44
C VAL A 267 7.62 13.61 4.56
N ASP A 268 8.77 13.85 3.93
CA ASP A 268 8.98 15.04 3.10
C ASP A 268 8.18 15.00 1.80
N ILE A 269 7.97 13.81 1.23
CA ILE A 269 7.10 13.64 0.05
C ILE A 269 5.64 13.86 0.44
N VAL A 270 5.18 13.29 1.56
CA VAL A 270 3.82 13.52 2.08
C VAL A 270 3.59 15.01 2.33
N LYS A 271 4.53 15.70 3.00
CA LYS A 271 4.47 17.15 3.21
C LYS A 271 4.39 17.91 1.90
N PHE A 272 5.22 17.57 0.90
CA PHE A 272 5.19 18.20 -0.41
C PHE A 272 3.83 18.01 -1.10
N VAL A 273 3.31 16.78 -1.16
CA VAL A 273 1.99 16.51 -1.75
C VAL A 273 0.90 17.29 -1.01
N LEU A 274 0.99 17.44 0.31
CA LEU A 274 0.12 18.29 1.13
C LEU A 274 0.30 19.82 0.92
N THR A 275 1.20 20.27 0.05
CA THR A 275 1.28 21.68 -0.39
C THR A 275 0.58 21.97 -1.73
N ILE A 276 0.41 20.96 -2.60
CA ILE A 276 -0.21 21.07 -3.94
C ILE A 276 -1.60 21.73 -3.87
N LYS A 277 -1.91 22.72 -4.70
CA LYS A 277 -3.19 23.43 -4.59
C LYS A 277 -4.33 22.58 -5.17
N ILE A 278 -5.40 22.38 -4.40
CA ILE A 278 -6.66 21.76 -4.86
C ILE A 278 -7.86 22.61 -4.44
N LYS A 279 -8.95 22.57 -5.22
CA LYS A 279 -10.19 23.31 -4.89
C LYS A 279 -11.02 22.65 -3.78
N SER A 280 -10.93 21.33 -3.62
CA SER A 280 -11.84 20.57 -2.75
C SER A 280 -11.36 20.47 -1.30
N SER A 281 -12.30 20.57 -0.35
CA SER A 281 -12.10 20.31 1.09
C SER A 281 -13.06 19.21 1.62
N PRO A 282 -12.69 18.42 2.64
CA PRO A 282 -11.38 18.35 3.27
C PRO A 282 -10.34 17.78 2.29
N ARG A 283 -9.08 18.16 2.50
CA ARG A 283 -7.97 17.81 1.61
C ARG A 283 -7.56 16.35 1.72
N VAL A 284 -7.69 15.78 2.91
CA VAL A 284 -7.39 14.37 3.17
C VAL A 284 -8.71 13.64 3.36
N VAL A 285 -8.97 12.64 2.52
CA VAL A 285 -10.11 11.74 2.70
C VAL A 285 -9.78 10.68 3.76
N PHE A 286 -10.78 10.21 4.50
CA PHE A 286 -10.55 9.37 5.68
C PHE A 286 -9.81 8.06 5.36
N ASP A 287 -10.13 7.37 4.26
CA ASP A 287 -9.43 6.15 3.86
C ASP A 287 -7.91 6.31 3.71
N ARG A 288 -7.43 7.53 3.38
CA ARG A 288 -5.98 7.81 3.24
C ARG A 288 -5.34 7.95 4.62
N PHE A 289 -6.08 8.50 5.57
CA PHE A 289 -5.69 8.50 6.97
C PHE A 289 -5.69 7.08 7.56
N GLU A 290 -6.67 6.25 7.22
CA GLU A 290 -6.69 4.83 7.62
C GLU A 290 -5.44 4.09 7.09
N ALA A 291 -5.11 4.25 5.80
CA ALA A 291 -3.91 3.68 5.22
C ALA A 291 -2.61 4.15 5.91
N ALA A 292 -2.53 5.43 6.32
CA ALA A 292 -1.38 5.94 7.06
C ALA A 292 -1.25 5.29 8.45
N CYS A 293 -2.38 5.06 9.14
CA CYS A 293 -2.38 4.32 10.40
C CYS A 293 -1.91 2.86 10.21
N GLU A 294 -2.38 2.20 9.15
CA GLU A 294 -1.97 0.83 8.80
C GLU A 294 -0.48 0.72 8.44
N ILE A 295 0.14 1.76 7.89
CA ILE A 295 1.60 1.82 7.63
C ILE A 295 2.36 2.08 8.93
N GLY A 296 1.89 3.01 9.76
CA GLY A 296 2.33 3.12 11.15
C GLY A 296 3.36 4.18 11.46
N ASN A 297 3.69 5.01 10.47
CA ASN A 297 4.60 6.11 10.65
C ASN A 297 3.86 7.28 11.32
N LYS A 298 4.23 7.59 12.57
CA LYS A 298 3.57 8.59 13.39
C LYS A 298 3.74 10.00 12.83
N GLU A 299 4.88 10.30 12.20
CA GLU A 299 5.15 11.59 11.56
C GLU A 299 4.28 11.80 10.32
N VAL A 300 4.07 10.74 9.51
CA VAL A 300 3.13 10.77 8.38
C VAL A 300 1.70 11.01 8.88
N VAL A 301 1.27 10.27 9.91
CA VAL A 301 -0.06 10.45 10.52
C VAL A 301 -0.25 11.87 11.05
N ALA A 302 0.76 12.42 11.75
CA ALA A 302 0.74 13.79 12.23
C ALA A 302 0.59 14.81 11.09
N CYS A 303 1.24 14.58 9.93
CA CYS A 303 1.08 15.43 8.76
C CYS A 303 -0.36 15.43 8.20
N LEU A 304 -1.15 14.38 8.41
CA LEU A 304 -2.51 14.27 7.88
C LEU A 304 -3.58 14.87 8.80
N LEU A 305 -3.22 15.33 9.99
CA LEU A 305 -4.13 15.88 10.99
C LEU A 305 -4.15 17.42 10.98
N GLY A 306 -5.26 18.00 11.43
CA GLY A 306 -5.41 19.44 11.67
C GLY A 306 -6.27 20.19 10.63
N LYS A 307 -6.27 21.52 10.72
CA LYS A 307 -7.18 22.40 9.97
C LYS A 307 -7.07 22.17 8.46
N GLY A 308 -8.22 21.90 7.82
CA GLY A 308 -8.30 21.64 6.38
C GLY A 308 -7.87 20.23 5.94
N ARG A 309 -7.42 19.39 6.88
CA ARG A 309 -7.05 17.98 6.68
C ARG A 309 -8.05 17.09 7.46
N VAL A 310 -7.60 16.04 8.14
CA VAL A 310 -8.45 15.25 9.04
C VAL A 310 -8.55 15.95 10.38
N ASP A 311 -9.78 16.24 10.82
CA ASP A 311 -10.05 16.68 12.18
C ASP A 311 -9.98 15.46 13.12
N PRO A 312 -9.10 15.46 14.14
CA PRO A 312 -8.92 14.34 15.06
C PRO A 312 -10.20 13.93 15.83
N ASN A 313 -11.19 14.82 15.89
CA ASN A 313 -12.47 14.60 16.57
C ASN A 313 -13.66 14.47 15.60
N GLN A 314 -13.45 14.47 14.29
CA GLN A 314 -14.54 14.25 13.36
C GLN A 314 -14.95 12.78 13.32
N LEU A 315 -16.26 12.52 13.35
CA LEU A 315 -16.80 11.18 13.16
C LEU A 315 -16.92 10.85 11.66
N HIS A 316 -16.32 9.73 11.26
CA HIS A 316 -16.37 9.19 9.91
C HIS A 316 -17.16 7.87 9.92
N TYR A 317 -18.46 7.96 9.61
CA TYR A 317 -19.43 6.87 9.76
C TYR A 317 -19.50 6.33 11.21
N ARG A 318 -18.80 5.23 11.52
CA ARG A 318 -18.72 4.62 12.87
C ARG A 318 -17.31 4.65 13.46
N ASN A 319 -16.37 5.30 12.77
CA ASN A 319 -14.98 5.42 13.20
C ASN A 319 -14.64 6.86 13.55
N SER A 320 -13.79 7.03 14.55
CA SER A 320 -13.04 8.26 14.79
C SER A 320 -11.58 8.05 14.39
N PRO A 321 -10.82 9.13 14.10
CA PRO A 321 -9.38 9.04 13.88
C PRO A 321 -8.65 8.29 14.99
N LEU A 322 -9.00 8.56 16.26
CA LEU A 322 -8.41 7.86 17.41
C LEU A 322 -8.77 6.36 17.43
N ARG A 323 -10.02 5.99 17.12
CA ARG A 323 -10.40 4.57 17.02
C ARG A 323 -9.61 3.86 15.91
N CYS A 324 -9.46 4.48 14.75
CA CYS A 324 -8.65 3.92 13.66
C CYS A 324 -7.19 3.70 14.08
N ALA A 325 -6.58 4.72 14.71
CA ALA A 325 -5.23 4.62 15.27
C ALA A 325 -5.09 3.47 16.28
N VAL A 326 -6.08 3.29 17.16
CA VAL A 326 -6.09 2.18 18.12
C VAL A 326 -6.16 0.82 17.44
N LEU A 327 -6.99 0.68 16.40
CA LEU A 327 -7.09 -0.57 15.64
C LEU A 327 -5.81 -0.92 14.86
N SER A 328 -5.01 0.08 14.48
CA SER A 328 -3.68 -0.15 13.91
C SER A 328 -2.70 -0.82 14.89
N CYS A 329 -3.01 -0.79 16.20
CA CYS A 329 -2.21 -1.34 17.29
C CYS A 329 -0.81 -0.73 17.46
N LYS A 330 -0.61 0.52 17.00
CA LYS A 330 0.69 1.19 17.02
C LYS A 330 0.68 2.37 17.98
N ALA A 331 1.35 2.20 19.12
CA ALA A 331 1.40 3.22 20.18
C ALA A 331 1.84 4.61 19.67
N GLY A 332 2.83 4.68 18.78
CA GLY A 332 3.28 5.95 18.19
C GLY A 332 2.20 6.66 17.36
N VAL A 333 1.39 5.90 16.60
CA VAL A 333 0.26 6.44 15.82
C VAL A 333 -0.83 6.95 16.75
N ILE A 334 -1.16 6.19 17.80
CA ILE A 334 -2.16 6.59 18.79
C ILE A 334 -1.71 7.89 19.49
N GLN A 335 -0.44 7.97 19.89
CA GLN A 335 0.12 9.17 20.49
C GLN A 335 0.05 10.37 19.53
N ALA A 336 0.41 10.21 18.26
CA ALA A 336 0.32 11.30 17.28
C ALA A 336 -1.12 11.84 17.11
N VAL A 337 -2.13 10.98 17.17
CA VAL A 337 -3.54 11.39 17.10
C VAL A 337 -3.99 12.11 18.38
N LEU A 338 -3.55 11.63 19.56
CA LEU A 338 -3.80 12.30 20.84
C LEU A 338 -3.11 13.68 20.92
N ASP A 339 -1.84 13.75 20.49
CA ASP A 339 -1.05 15.00 20.44
C ASP A 339 -1.68 16.03 19.50
N ALA A 340 -2.40 15.58 18.46
CA ALA A 340 -3.18 16.46 17.58
C ALA A 340 -4.49 16.98 18.22
N GLY A 341 -4.81 16.58 19.45
CA GLY A 341 -5.98 17.03 20.20
C GLY A 341 -7.20 16.11 20.07
N ALA A 342 -7.02 14.83 19.71
CA ALA A 342 -8.12 13.87 19.76
C ALA A 342 -8.61 13.69 21.20
N ASN A 343 -9.92 13.71 21.39
CA ASN A 343 -10.54 13.36 22.65
C ASN A 343 -10.23 11.87 22.95
N PRO A 344 -9.58 11.54 24.07
CA PRO A 344 -9.27 10.16 24.47
C PRO A 344 -10.51 9.25 24.58
N SER A 345 -11.67 9.83 24.90
CA SER A 345 -12.95 9.14 24.94
C SER A 345 -13.63 9.03 23.56
N GLY A 346 -13.03 9.66 22.56
CA GLY A 346 -13.54 9.87 21.22
C GLY A 346 -14.68 10.89 21.15
N PRO A 347 -15.11 11.27 19.93
CA PRO A 347 -16.10 12.31 19.76
C PRO A 347 -17.48 11.89 20.27
N ILE A 348 -18.17 12.83 20.92
CA ILE A 348 -19.55 12.68 21.33
C ILE A 348 -20.42 13.18 20.19
N ASP A 349 -20.91 12.29 19.33
CA ASP A 349 -22.06 12.65 18.51
C ASP A 349 -23.30 12.55 19.40
N ALA A 350 -23.79 13.70 19.84
CA ALA A 350 -25.01 13.84 20.63
C ALA A 350 -26.28 13.86 19.78
N SER A 351 -26.19 13.60 18.47
CA SER A 351 -27.38 13.41 17.66
C SER A 351 -27.93 12.00 17.90
N GLU A 352 -28.84 11.89 18.87
CA GLU A 352 -29.71 10.73 19.11
C GLU A 352 -30.59 10.38 17.88
N LYS A 353 -30.52 11.18 16.82
CA LYS A 353 -31.44 11.14 15.68
C LYS A 353 -31.16 10.05 14.64
N ASN A 354 -30.15 9.19 14.81
CA ASN A 354 -29.68 8.35 13.70
C ASN A 354 -29.30 6.88 13.99
N ASP A 355 -29.57 6.31 15.18
CA ASP A 355 -29.22 4.90 15.49
C ASP A 355 -27.74 4.52 15.23
N ARG A 356 -26.85 5.52 15.11
CA ARG A 356 -25.44 5.31 14.80
C ARG A 356 -24.70 5.00 16.08
N ILE A 357 -24.52 3.70 16.32
CA ILE A 357 -23.66 3.18 17.38
C ILE A 357 -22.24 3.73 17.19
N PHE A 358 -21.84 4.68 18.03
CA PHE A 358 -20.46 5.12 18.21
C PHE A 358 -19.71 4.06 19.02
N TYR A 359 -18.48 3.72 18.61
CA TYR A 359 -17.63 2.80 19.36
C TYR A 359 -16.48 3.53 20.05
N SER A 360 -16.42 3.42 21.38
CA SER A 360 -15.38 4.00 22.22
C SER A 360 -13.97 3.55 21.79
N PRO A 361 -12.98 4.46 21.68
CA PRO A 361 -11.57 4.11 21.48
C PRO A 361 -11.04 3.16 22.57
N LEU A 362 -11.48 3.32 23.82
CA LEU A 362 -11.08 2.43 24.92
C LEU A 362 -11.61 1.01 24.71
N CYS A 363 -12.86 0.87 24.28
CA CYS A 363 -13.40 -0.44 23.90
C CYS A 363 -12.65 -1.04 22.70
N ALA A 364 -12.22 -0.23 21.74
CA ALA A 364 -11.37 -0.68 20.64
C ALA A 364 -10.03 -1.25 21.16
N ALA A 365 -9.37 -0.56 22.09
CA ALA A 365 -8.12 -1.03 22.68
C ALA A 365 -8.30 -2.37 23.41
N ILE A 366 -9.41 -2.53 24.12
CA ILE A 366 -9.77 -3.80 24.77
C ILE A 366 -9.98 -4.91 23.74
N GLN A 367 -10.61 -4.60 22.59
CA GLN A 367 -10.78 -5.55 21.48
C GLN A 367 -9.45 -6.03 20.89
N THR A 368 -8.41 -5.19 20.89
CA THR A 368 -7.05 -5.63 20.46
C THR A 368 -6.42 -6.63 21.43
N GLY A 369 -6.86 -6.66 22.70
CA GLY A 369 -6.29 -7.50 23.75
C GLY A 369 -4.94 -7.02 24.31
N GLN A 370 -4.45 -5.86 23.89
CA GLN A 370 -3.16 -5.32 24.30
C GLN A 370 -3.29 -4.43 25.54
N LEU A 371 -2.79 -4.91 26.69
CA LEU A 371 -2.84 -4.20 27.96
C LEU A 371 -2.19 -2.80 27.88
N SER A 372 -1.09 -2.68 27.14
CA SER A 372 -0.36 -1.41 26.95
C SER A 372 -1.19 -0.34 26.25
N LEU A 373 -2.03 -0.70 25.26
CA LEU A 373 -2.90 0.25 24.57
C LEU A 373 -4.08 0.70 25.44
N VAL A 374 -4.59 -0.20 26.27
CA VAL A 374 -5.60 0.15 27.29
C VAL A 374 -5.01 1.13 28.29
N GLN A 375 -3.80 0.84 28.80
CA GLN A 375 -3.10 1.74 29.73
C GLN A 375 -2.85 3.11 29.09
N LEU A 376 -2.36 3.16 27.85
CA LEU A 376 -2.10 4.40 27.12
C LEU A 376 -3.35 5.29 27.03
N LEU A 377 -4.52 4.72 26.69
CA LEU A 377 -5.76 5.52 26.63
C LEU A 377 -6.25 5.95 28.01
N LEU A 378 -6.08 5.13 29.06
CA LEU A 378 -6.41 5.52 30.43
C LEU A 378 -5.51 6.66 30.92
N ASP A 379 -4.20 6.58 30.65
CA ASP A 379 -3.23 7.63 30.98
C ASP A 379 -3.53 8.93 30.23
N ALA A 380 -4.06 8.82 29.01
CA ALA A 380 -4.54 9.97 28.23
C ALA A 380 -5.87 10.55 28.76
N GLY A 381 -6.55 9.91 29.72
CA GLY A 381 -7.80 10.39 30.31
C GLY A 381 -9.08 9.87 29.66
N ALA A 382 -9.04 8.69 29.01
CA ALA A 382 -10.24 8.06 28.47
C ALA A 382 -11.25 7.72 29.58
N THR A 383 -12.51 8.07 29.36
CA THR A 383 -13.58 7.79 30.33
C THR A 383 -13.91 6.31 30.42
N LEU A 384 -14.20 5.88 31.64
CA LEU A 384 -14.67 4.52 31.95
C LEU A 384 -16.20 4.39 31.90
N LYS A 385 -16.90 5.52 31.68
CA LYS A 385 -18.35 5.60 31.59
C LYS A 385 -18.84 5.18 30.21
N ALA A 386 -19.87 4.34 30.18
CA ALA A 386 -20.53 3.92 28.95
C ALA A 386 -21.83 4.71 28.78
N LYS A 387 -21.98 5.43 27.67
CA LYS A 387 -23.29 6.00 27.30
C LYS A 387 -24.28 4.92 26.85
N ASN A 388 -23.77 3.87 26.20
CA ASN A 388 -24.52 2.67 25.86
C ASN A 388 -23.76 1.48 26.49
N VAL A 389 -24.33 0.89 27.54
CA VAL A 389 -23.69 -0.16 28.34
C VAL A 389 -23.40 -1.43 27.52
N GLU A 390 -24.26 -1.77 26.57
CA GLU A 390 -24.09 -2.99 25.74
C GLU A 390 -22.91 -2.88 24.79
N VAL A 391 -22.67 -1.69 24.23
CA VAL A 391 -21.66 -1.47 23.19
C VAL A 391 -20.36 -0.88 23.76
N ASN A 392 -20.47 0.04 24.72
CA ASN A 392 -19.39 0.93 25.14
C ASN A 392 -18.97 0.75 26.60
N SER A 393 -19.40 -0.32 27.28
CA SER A 393 -18.85 -0.66 28.60
C SER A 393 -17.46 -1.29 28.48
N PRO A 394 -16.39 -0.60 28.98
CA PRO A 394 -15.04 -1.16 28.94
C PRO A 394 -14.93 -2.40 29.83
N LEU A 395 -15.60 -2.42 30.98
CA LEU A 395 -15.55 -3.52 31.93
C LEU A 395 -16.23 -4.77 31.36
N LEU A 396 -17.41 -4.61 30.75
CA LEU A 396 -18.12 -5.69 30.06
C LEU A 396 -17.33 -6.20 28.86
N ALA A 397 -16.75 -5.30 28.06
CA ALA A 397 -15.91 -5.68 26.92
C ALA A 397 -14.70 -6.54 27.36
N ALA A 398 -14.02 -6.16 28.44
CA ALA A 398 -12.89 -6.92 28.98
C ALA A 398 -13.32 -8.28 29.54
N PHE A 399 -14.49 -8.33 30.18
CA PHE A 399 -15.07 -9.57 30.69
C PHE A 399 -15.42 -10.55 29.56
N ASN A 400 -16.13 -10.08 28.53
CA ASN A 400 -16.56 -10.87 27.38
C ASN A 400 -15.39 -11.42 26.55
N ARG A 401 -14.25 -10.70 26.54
CA ARG A 401 -13.00 -11.19 25.92
C ARG A 401 -12.21 -12.16 26.79
N HIS A 402 -12.68 -12.44 28.00
CA HIS A 402 -12.00 -13.28 28.98
C HIS A 402 -10.55 -12.82 29.31
N ASN A 403 -10.26 -11.52 29.16
CA ASN A 403 -8.93 -10.98 29.43
C ASN A 403 -8.85 -10.47 30.88
N ARG A 404 -8.39 -11.34 31.77
CA ARG A 404 -8.33 -11.07 33.23
C ARG A 404 -7.42 -9.88 33.56
N SER A 405 -6.32 -9.70 32.85
CA SER A 405 -5.37 -8.61 33.09
C SER A 405 -6.01 -7.25 32.76
N ILE A 406 -6.63 -7.13 31.59
CA ILE A 406 -7.34 -5.91 31.18
C ILE A 406 -8.56 -5.66 32.09
N TYR A 407 -9.31 -6.71 32.45
CA TYR A 407 -10.44 -6.59 33.37
C TYR A 407 -9.98 -6.02 34.72
N ASN A 408 -8.91 -6.58 35.30
CA ASN A 408 -8.38 -6.12 36.58
C ASN A 408 -7.85 -4.69 36.51
N LEU A 409 -7.24 -4.28 35.39
CA LEU A 409 -6.79 -2.91 35.16
C LEU A 409 -7.98 -1.94 35.18
N ILE A 410 -9.01 -2.20 34.36
CA ILE A 410 -10.22 -1.37 34.28
C ILE A 410 -10.95 -1.34 35.62
N ARG A 411 -11.04 -2.50 36.30
CA ARG A 411 -11.63 -2.62 37.63
C ARG A 411 -10.92 -1.71 38.63
N LYS A 412 -9.60 -1.76 38.69
CA LYS A 412 -8.79 -0.90 39.57
C LYS A 412 -9.02 0.57 39.24
N ALA A 413 -8.92 0.95 37.97
CA ALA A 413 -9.13 2.33 37.53
C ALA A 413 -10.54 2.85 37.88
N LYS A 414 -11.59 2.04 37.70
CA LYS A 414 -12.97 2.41 38.08
C LYS A 414 -13.14 2.54 39.60
N MET A 415 -12.56 1.62 40.39
CA MET A 415 -12.58 1.72 41.86
C MET A 415 -11.89 2.99 42.34
N GLU A 416 -10.79 3.39 41.71
CA GLU A 416 -10.06 4.62 42.02
C GLU A 416 -10.82 5.89 41.61
N SER A 417 -11.47 5.89 40.44
CA SER A 417 -12.18 7.07 39.93
C SER A 417 -13.58 7.26 40.52
N GLU A 418 -14.30 6.18 40.83
CA GLU A 418 -15.71 6.21 41.25
C GLU A 418 -15.91 5.78 42.71
N GLY A 419 -14.92 5.17 43.37
CA GLY A 419 -15.03 4.70 44.76
C GLY A 419 -15.98 3.50 44.95
N ILE A 420 -16.39 2.83 43.87
CA ILE A 420 -17.39 1.76 43.88
C ILE A 420 -16.69 0.40 43.90
N GLU A 421 -17.12 -0.52 44.77
CA GLU A 421 -16.60 -1.88 44.77
C GLU A 421 -17.09 -2.69 43.56
N ILE A 422 -16.14 -3.12 42.71
CA ILE A 422 -16.42 -3.90 41.50
C ILE A 422 -15.98 -5.36 41.71
N PRO A 423 -16.84 -6.36 41.37
CA PRO A 423 -16.52 -7.77 41.51
C PRO A 423 -15.19 -8.17 40.85
N THR A 424 -14.51 -9.17 41.42
CA THR A 424 -13.38 -9.82 40.74
C THR A 424 -13.89 -10.58 39.51
N PHE A 425 -12.99 -10.83 38.54
CA PHE A 425 -13.34 -11.55 37.31
C PHE A 425 -14.03 -12.90 37.58
N ASP A 426 -13.52 -13.68 38.56
CA ASP A 426 -14.09 -14.98 38.91
C ASP A 426 -15.48 -14.86 39.54
N ASN A 427 -15.70 -13.83 40.36
CA ASN A 427 -17.01 -13.56 40.96
C ASN A 427 -18.03 -13.08 39.91
N ALA A 428 -17.60 -12.23 38.97
CA ALA A 428 -18.40 -11.82 37.82
C ALA A 428 -18.83 -13.02 36.97
N LYS A 429 -17.91 -13.96 36.72
CA LYS A 429 -18.19 -15.20 35.98
C LYS A 429 -19.20 -16.10 36.68
N ARG A 430 -19.17 -16.15 38.01
CA ARG A 430 -20.10 -16.94 38.84
C ARG A 430 -21.49 -16.31 38.95
N LYS A 431 -21.59 -14.98 39.01
CA LYS A 431 -22.85 -14.24 39.26
C LYS A 431 -23.66 -13.85 38.02
N ASN A 432 -23.21 -14.28 36.83
CA ASN A 432 -23.82 -14.00 35.52
C ASN A 432 -23.67 -12.53 35.08
N VAL A 433 -23.44 -12.31 33.78
CA VAL A 433 -23.05 -11.02 33.18
C VAL A 433 -24.07 -9.89 33.42
N ALA A 434 -25.35 -10.27 33.57
CA ALA A 434 -26.47 -9.37 33.80
C ALA A 434 -26.26 -8.45 35.02
N LEU A 435 -25.57 -8.89 36.07
CA LEU A 435 -25.36 -8.08 37.28
C LEU A 435 -24.38 -6.91 37.05
N ILE A 436 -23.42 -7.06 36.12
CA ILE A 436 -22.49 -5.97 35.74
C ILE A 436 -23.23 -4.94 34.90
N ALA A 437 -23.99 -5.41 33.89
CA ALA A 437 -24.79 -4.53 33.04
C ALA A 437 -25.86 -3.77 33.84
N GLN A 438 -26.57 -4.43 34.75
CA GLN A 438 -27.61 -3.83 35.59
C GLN A 438 -27.07 -2.78 36.56
N ARG A 439 -25.89 -3.02 37.17
CA ARG A 439 -25.21 -2.03 38.02
C ARG A 439 -24.71 -0.82 37.24
N GLU A 440 -24.22 -1.02 36.01
CA GLU A 440 -23.79 0.09 35.16
C GLU A 440 -24.99 0.92 34.64
N LEU A 441 -26.13 0.27 34.35
CA LEU A 441 -27.38 0.93 33.96
C LEU A 441 -27.96 1.79 35.09
N GLN A 442 -28.04 1.25 36.30
CA GLN A 442 -28.59 1.95 37.48
C GLN A 442 -27.77 3.20 37.84
N ASN A 443 -26.44 3.14 37.65
CA ASN A 443 -25.55 4.27 37.92
C ASN A 443 -25.56 5.35 36.81
N SER A 444 -25.87 4.98 35.57
CA SER A 444 -26.07 5.97 34.49
C SER A 444 -27.33 6.81 34.74
N SER A 445 -28.41 6.19 35.20
CA SER A 445 -29.64 6.90 35.58
C SER A 445 -29.48 7.79 36.81
N ASP A 446 -28.67 7.39 37.81
CA ASP A 446 -28.43 8.19 39.01
C ASP A 446 -27.58 9.45 38.72
N ALA A 447 -26.67 9.38 37.75
CA ALA A 447 -25.84 10.52 37.32
C ALA A 447 -26.61 11.54 36.46
N GLU A 448 -27.56 11.09 35.62
CA GLU A 448 -28.43 11.97 34.84
C GLU A 448 -29.45 12.69 35.73
N ASN A 449 -30.05 11.99 36.69
CA ASN A 449 -30.97 12.57 37.67
C ASN A 449 -30.28 13.60 38.60
N GLY A 450 -29.00 13.37 38.95
CA GLY A 450 -28.21 14.33 39.73
C GLY A 450 -27.95 15.66 39.00
N ASN A 451 -27.79 15.62 37.67
CA ASN A 451 -27.59 16.81 36.84
C ASN A 451 -28.91 17.60 36.63
N GLU A 452 -30.05 16.91 36.50
CA GLU A 452 -31.37 17.55 36.48
C GLU A 452 -31.69 18.23 37.82
N ASP A 453 -31.39 17.60 38.95
CA ASP A 453 -31.62 18.19 40.27
C ASP A 453 -30.69 19.38 40.56
N THR A 454 -29.45 19.40 40.04
CA THR A 454 -28.59 20.59 40.10
C THR A 454 -29.09 21.71 39.20
N ASN A 455 -29.57 21.41 37.99
CA ASN A 455 -30.17 22.42 37.11
C ASN A 455 -31.49 22.97 37.66
N ARG A 456 -32.28 22.15 38.38
CA ARG A 456 -33.53 22.55 39.05
C ARG A 456 -33.29 23.33 40.34
N LYS A 457 -32.17 23.09 41.04
CA LYS A 457 -31.72 23.90 42.19
C LYS A 457 -31.13 25.24 41.76
N LEU A 458 -30.46 25.30 40.60
CA LEU A 458 -29.98 26.55 40.03
C LEU A 458 -31.11 27.41 39.45
N SER A 459 -32.19 26.82 38.90
CA SER A 459 -33.35 27.60 38.43
C SER A 459 -34.24 28.12 39.56
N LYS A 460 -34.35 27.42 40.70
CA LYS A 460 -35.16 27.89 41.85
C LYS A 460 -34.53 29.01 42.67
N ASN A 461 -33.22 29.25 42.55
CA ASN A 461 -32.54 30.37 43.23
C ASN A 461 -32.52 31.67 42.40
N ALA A 462 -33.07 31.66 41.18
CA ALA A 462 -33.13 32.84 40.31
C ALA A 462 -34.47 33.61 40.39
N ASP A 463 -35.54 33.00 40.94
CA ASP A 463 -36.88 33.61 41.01
C ASP A 463 -37.21 34.28 42.37
N GLY A 464 -36.18 34.69 43.11
CA GLY A 464 -36.33 35.18 44.49
C GLY A 464 -35.68 36.53 44.78
N VAL A 465 -35.43 37.38 43.79
CA VAL A 465 -35.08 38.80 43.99
C VAL A 465 -35.51 39.60 42.75
N VAL A 466 -36.70 40.19 42.78
CA VAL A 466 -37.03 41.59 42.39
C VAL A 466 -38.35 41.95 43.04
#